data_AF-A0A0E0DCH3-F1
#
_entry.id   AF-A0A0E0DCH3-F1
#
_cell.length_a   1.000
_cell.length_b   1.000
_cell.length_c   1.000
_cell.angle_alpha   90.00
_cell.angle_beta   90.00
_cell.angle_gamma   90.00
#
_symmetry.space_group_name_H-M   'P 1'
#
loop_
_entity.id
_entity.type
_entity.pdbx_description
1 polymer ?
#
loop_
_entity_poly.entity_id
_entity_poly.type
_entity_poly.pdbx_seq_one_letter_code
_entity_poly.pdbx_strand_id
1 'polypeptide(L)'
;MGATGDKPPHAVCVPYPSQGDITPTLHLAKLLHARGFHVTFVNTEFNHRRLLASRGAAALDGVPGFVFAAIPDGLPAMSGEDEDATQHIPALCQSTMTNCLGHLLALLSRLNEPASGSPPVTCLVADGLMSFAYDAARVIGVPCAALWTASACGFVGCRLYRELIDRGLVPLRDAAQLTDGYLDTVVDGAAARGMCDGVQLRDYPSFIRTTDLGDVMLNFIMREAERLSLPDAVILNTFDDLERPALDAMRAVLPPPVYAVGPLHLHVRRAVPTGSPLHGVGSNLWKEQDGLLEWLDDHRPSSVVYVSYGSIAVMTSEQLLEFAWGLADSGYAFVWVVRPDLVKGGEGDAAALPPEFHAAVEGRGVLPAWCPQEKVLEHDAVGVFLTHSGWNSTLESLAAGVPMLSWPFFAEQQTNCRYKRTEWGIGMEIGGNARRGEVAAMIREAMEGKKGREIRRRAQEWKEKAARRGEVTAMTLEAMEGEKGREMRQHAEEWKQKAVRVTLPGGPWDTNLDRVIHEVLLSSSASAQILALYELQKQQHKFLEQQHNFQMPQNFQKQQHQSSAVASTMTNCLGHLLALLARLKEWKEKAVRVTMPVRRWSAAVRRPSRIHAAMCETVAGGRGCAAA
;
A
#
# COMPACT_ATOMS: atom_id res chain seq x y z
N MET A 1 0.59 39.54 -20.45
CA MET A 1 0.60 39.41 -18.97
C MET A 1 -0.85 39.20 -18.53
N GLY A 2 -1.27 38.17 -17.82
CA GLY A 2 -0.70 36.87 -17.47
C GLY A 2 -1.90 35.95 -17.23
N ALA A 3 -1.87 34.73 -17.76
CA ALA A 3 -2.86 33.73 -17.39
C ALA A 3 -2.52 33.29 -15.96
N THR A 4 -3.43 33.51 -15.01
CA THR A 4 -3.40 32.85 -13.71
C THR A 4 -3.75 31.38 -13.96
N GLY A 5 -2.76 30.58 -14.40
CA GLY A 5 -2.90 29.13 -14.49
C GLY A 5 -2.89 28.56 -13.09
N ASP A 6 -3.94 27.82 -12.71
CA ASP A 6 -3.98 27.10 -11.44
C ASP A 6 -2.74 26.21 -11.32
N LYS A 7 -2.01 26.34 -10.21
CA LYS A 7 -0.84 25.48 -9.94
C LYS A 7 -1.32 24.03 -9.78
N PRO A 8 -0.57 23.04 -10.28
CA PRO A 8 -0.97 21.64 -10.13
C PRO A 8 -1.05 21.26 -8.65
N PRO A 9 -1.97 20.35 -8.26
CA PRO A 9 -2.01 19.81 -6.90
C PRO A 9 -0.69 19.11 -6.60
N HIS A 10 -0.22 19.21 -5.35
CA HIS A 10 1.06 18.67 -4.93
C HIS A 10 0.87 17.56 -3.90
N ALA A 11 1.18 16.33 -4.31
CA ALA A 11 1.20 15.16 -3.45
C ALA A 11 2.61 14.90 -2.91
N VAL A 12 2.73 14.75 -1.59
CA VAL A 12 3.96 14.27 -0.94
C VAL A 12 3.77 12.80 -0.58
N CYS A 13 4.57 11.92 -1.19
CA CYS A 13 4.50 10.47 -1.00
C CYS A 13 5.55 10.01 0.02
N VAL A 14 5.13 9.33 1.09
CA VAL A 14 5.99 8.91 2.23
C VAL A 14 5.95 7.38 2.40
N PRO A 15 6.75 6.61 1.65
CA PRO A 15 6.86 5.15 1.81
C PRO A 15 7.51 4.74 3.13
N TYR A 16 7.22 3.54 3.63
CA TYR A 16 8.08 2.89 4.62
C TYR A 16 9.43 2.54 3.96
N PRO A 17 10.59 2.68 4.63
CA PRO A 17 11.91 2.55 4.00
C PRO A 17 12.35 1.10 3.75
N SER A 18 11.45 0.26 3.22
CA SER A 18 11.76 -1.08 2.72
C SER A 18 11.37 -1.19 1.25
N GLN A 19 12.09 -1.99 0.46
CA GLN A 19 11.79 -2.20 -0.97
C GLN A 19 10.32 -2.58 -1.22
N GLY A 20 9.75 -3.43 -0.35
CA GLY A 20 8.38 -3.91 -0.47
C GLY A 20 7.33 -2.81 -0.33
N ASP A 21 7.70 -1.67 0.25
CA ASP A 21 6.81 -0.54 0.50
C ASP A 21 7.08 0.60 -0.49
N ILE A 22 8.36 0.84 -0.79
CA ILE A 22 8.80 1.86 -1.76
C ILE A 22 8.22 1.56 -3.15
N THR A 23 8.28 0.30 -3.62
CA THR A 23 7.81 -0.06 -4.97
C THR A 23 6.33 0.23 -5.20
N PRO A 24 5.37 -0.28 -4.40
CA PRO A 24 3.95 0.04 -4.60
C PRO A 24 3.65 1.53 -4.38
N THR A 25 4.34 2.20 -3.44
CA THR A 25 4.18 3.65 -3.26
C THR A 25 4.66 4.43 -4.48
N LEU A 26 5.77 4.01 -5.10
CA LEU A 26 6.27 4.63 -6.34
C LEU A 26 5.30 4.40 -7.50
N HIS A 27 4.69 3.22 -7.60
CA HIS A 27 3.66 2.97 -8.61
C HIS A 27 2.47 3.92 -8.46
N LEU A 28 1.96 4.10 -7.24
CA LEU A 28 0.89 5.05 -6.97
C LEU A 28 1.32 6.50 -7.28
N ALA A 29 2.55 6.88 -6.88
CA ALA A 29 3.11 8.20 -7.17
C ALA A 29 3.19 8.49 -8.67
N LYS A 30 3.62 7.53 -9.49
CA LYS A 30 3.62 7.64 -10.95
C LYS A 30 2.21 7.84 -11.52
N LEU A 31 1.22 7.12 -10.97
CA LEU A 31 -0.17 7.24 -11.40
C LEU A 31 -0.79 8.60 -11.03
N LEU A 32 -0.40 9.18 -9.89
CA LEU A 32 -0.79 10.54 -9.50
C LEU A 32 -0.16 11.58 -10.43
N HIS A 33 1.13 11.44 -10.74
CA HIS A 33 1.82 12.33 -11.69
C HIS A 33 1.19 12.27 -13.09
N ALA A 34 0.87 11.07 -13.57
CA ALA A 34 0.13 10.87 -14.83
C ALA A 34 -1.27 11.53 -14.83
N ARG A 35 -1.83 11.83 -13.64
CA ARG A 35 -3.10 12.54 -13.44
C ARG A 35 -2.92 14.03 -13.12
N GLY A 36 -1.73 14.58 -13.35
CA GLY A 36 -1.46 16.00 -13.27
C GLY A 36 -0.98 16.52 -11.91
N PHE A 37 -0.66 15.63 -10.97
CA PHE A 37 -0.05 16.04 -9.70
C PHE A 37 1.42 16.41 -9.90
N HIS A 38 1.86 17.47 -9.20
CA HIS A 38 3.25 17.57 -8.79
C HIS A 38 3.48 16.56 -7.67
N VAL A 39 4.55 15.77 -7.75
CA VAL A 39 4.85 14.71 -6.79
C VAL A 39 6.21 14.97 -6.18
N THR A 40 6.26 14.99 -4.85
CA THR A 40 7.51 14.84 -4.09
C THR A 40 7.53 13.45 -3.46
N PHE A 41 8.46 12.61 -3.90
CA PHE A 41 8.66 11.26 -3.34
C PHE A 41 9.75 11.31 -2.26
N VAL A 42 9.39 10.98 -1.03
CA VAL A 42 10.27 11.13 0.14
C VAL A 42 10.98 9.81 0.44
N ASN A 43 12.30 9.79 0.35
CA ASN A 43 13.13 8.70 0.82
C ASN A 43 13.63 8.97 2.24
N THR A 44 14.10 7.94 2.94
CA THR A 44 15.07 8.17 4.02
C THR A 44 16.42 8.52 3.41
N GLU A 45 17.26 9.30 4.10
CA GLU A 45 18.61 9.61 3.63
C GLU A 45 19.43 8.34 3.31
N PHE A 46 19.25 7.29 4.12
CA PHE A 46 19.85 5.98 3.88
C PHE A 46 19.44 5.39 2.52
N ASN A 47 18.13 5.24 2.26
CA ASN A 47 17.66 4.70 0.99
C ASN A 47 17.89 5.64 -0.20
N HIS A 48 17.94 6.95 0.04
CA HIS A 48 18.29 7.94 -0.98
C HIS A 48 19.72 7.67 -1.50
N ARG A 49 20.68 7.39 -0.59
CA ARG A 49 22.04 6.97 -0.99
C ARG A 49 22.05 5.61 -1.69
N ARG A 50 21.32 4.61 -1.17
CA ARG A 50 21.25 3.28 -1.80
C ARG A 50 20.68 3.31 -3.21
N LEU A 51 19.68 4.16 -3.48
CA LEU A 51 19.14 4.33 -4.83
C LEU A 51 20.18 4.90 -5.82
N LEU A 52 21.02 5.84 -5.36
CA LEU A 52 22.13 6.35 -6.19
C LEU A 52 23.18 5.27 -6.45
N ALA A 53 23.47 4.44 -5.45
CA ALA A 53 24.43 3.33 -5.58
C ALA A 53 23.92 2.24 -6.55
N SER A 54 22.65 1.86 -6.44
CA SER A 54 22.06 0.77 -7.23
C SER A 54 21.71 1.15 -8.66
N ARG A 55 21.28 2.40 -8.89
CA ARG A 55 20.76 2.88 -10.19
C ARG A 55 21.58 4.00 -10.83
N GLY A 56 22.64 4.46 -10.18
CA GLY A 56 23.57 5.47 -10.68
C GLY A 56 23.21 6.91 -10.28
N ALA A 57 24.11 7.84 -10.58
CA ALA A 57 24.03 9.24 -10.12
C ALA A 57 22.77 9.99 -10.58
N ALA A 58 22.18 9.60 -11.71
CA ALA A 58 20.97 10.22 -12.27
C ALA A 58 19.66 9.62 -11.71
N ALA A 59 19.72 8.63 -10.80
CA ALA A 59 18.55 7.90 -10.32
C ALA A 59 17.48 8.79 -9.65
N LEU A 60 17.90 9.95 -9.13
CA LEU A 60 17.08 10.86 -8.33
C LEU A 60 16.90 12.23 -9.01
N ASP A 61 17.29 12.37 -10.28
CA ASP A 61 17.09 13.59 -11.08
C ASP A 61 15.60 13.91 -11.26
N GLY A 62 14.74 12.89 -11.15
CA GLY A 62 13.29 13.01 -11.32
C GLY A 62 12.91 13.40 -12.76
N VAL A 63 11.71 13.95 -12.91
CA VAL A 63 11.21 14.54 -14.17
C VAL A 63 10.43 15.81 -13.84
N PRO A 64 10.11 16.69 -14.80
CA PRO A 64 9.29 17.87 -14.52
C PRO A 64 7.98 17.50 -13.78
N GLY A 65 7.83 18.05 -12.57
CA GLY A 65 6.69 17.76 -11.68
C GLY A 65 6.80 16.47 -10.87
N PHE A 66 7.91 15.72 -10.93
CA PHE A 66 8.18 14.56 -10.10
C PHE A 66 9.60 14.67 -9.52
N VAL A 67 9.71 14.95 -8.23
CA VAL A 67 10.98 15.19 -7.56
C VAL A 67 11.18 14.25 -6.38
N PHE A 68 12.43 14.03 -6.01
CA PHE A 68 12.80 13.27 -4.82
C PHE A 68 13.23 14.20 -3.69
N ALA A 69 12.87 13.83 -2.47
CA ALA A 69 13.37 14.46 -1.25
C ALA A 69 13.89 13.38 -0.29
N ALA A 70 14.64 13.80 0.73
CA ALA A 70 15.12 12.93 1.78
C ALA A 70 14.81 13.50 3.17
N ILE A 71 14.56 12.60 4.12
CA ILE A 71 14.54 12.91 5.56
C ILE A 71 15.41 11.91 6.33
N PRO A 72 15.99 12.29 7.48
CA PRO A 72 16.62 11.33 8.38
C PRO A 72 15.61 10.28 8.86
N ASP A 73 16.07 9.04 9.02
CA ASP A 73 15.29 7.95 9.63
C ASP A 73 15.50 7.85 11.15
N GLY A 74 16.40 8.65 11.72
CA GLY A 74 16.73 8.69 13.15
C GLY A 74 17.65 7.56 13.61
N LEU A 75 18.21 6.75 12.70
CA LEU A 75 19.21 5.73 13.02
C LEU A 75 20.63 6.28 12.83
N PRO A 76 21.63 5.70 13.52
CA PRO A 76 23.04 6.00 13.26
C PRO A 76 23.40 5.72 11.80
N ALA A 77 24.34 6.49 11.24
CA ALA A 77 24.88 6.19 9.93
C ALA A 77 25.57 4.82 9.94
N MET A 78 25.24 3.98 8.97
CA MET A 78 25.96 2.74 8.70
C MET A 78 27.28 3.08 7.99
N SER A 79 28.31 2.24 8.15
CA SER A 79 29.63 2.43 7.54
C SER A 79 30.22 1.11 7.06
N GLY A 80 30.93 1.11 5.94
CA GLY A 80 31.63 -0.07 5.42
C GLY A 80 30.68 -1.04 4.70
N GLU A 81 30.84 -2.35 4.94
CA GLU A 81 30.08 -3.40 4.25
C GLU A 81 28.57 -3.36 4.50
N ASP A 82 28.13 -2.66 5.55
CA ASP A 82 26.71 -2.50 5.92
C ASP A 82 26.01 -1.34 5.19
N GLU A 83 26.72 -0.54 4.38
CA GLU A 83 26.13 0.63 3.68
C GLU A 83 25.04 0.25 2.67
N ASP A 84 25.16 -0.95 2.08
CA ASP A 84 24.21 -1.49 1.09
C ASP A 84 23.29 -2.59 1.68
N ALA A 85 23.39 -2.88 2.98
CA ALA A 85 22.60 -3.89 3.65
C ALA A 85 21.19 -3.41 4.03
N THR A 86 20.30 -4.36 4.31
CA THR A 86 18.99 -4.03 4.90
C THR A 86 19.16 -3.55 6.35
N GLN A 87 18.59 -2.39 6.69
CA GLN A 87 18.63 -1.85 8.06
C GLN A 87 17.95 -2.80 9.07
N HIS A 88 18.35 -2.70 10.34
CA HIS A 88 17.74 -3.47 11.42
C HIS A 88 16.26 -3.08 11.62
N ILE A 89 15.36 -3.93 11.11
CA ILE A 89 13.92 -3.63 11.00
C ILE A 89 13.28 -3.21 12.33
N PRO A 90 13.48 -3.90 13.48
CA PRO A 90 12.89 -3.44 14.75
C PRO A 90 13.34 -2.04 15.19
N ALA A 91 14.62 -1.70 14.96
CA ALA A 91 15.14 -0.37 15.30
C ALA A 91 14.55 0.70 14.38
N LEU A 92 14.40 0.38 13.10
CA LEU A 92 13.77 1.25 12.12
C LEU A 92 12.28 1.49 12.46
N CYS A 93 11.53 0.43 12.75
CA CYS A 93 10.15 0.52 13.24
C CYS A 93 10.04 1.41 14.49
N GLN A 94 10.93 1.24 15.47
CA GLN A 94 10.93 2.10 16.65
C GLN A 94 11.23 3.56 16.31
N SER A 95 12.21 3.80 15.45
CA SER A 95 12.65 5.15 15.08
C SER A 95 11.60 5.92 14.28
N THR A 96 10.88 5.27 13.36
CA THR A 96 9.80 5.92 12.60
C THR A 96 8.66 6.39 13.51
N MET A 97 8.41 5.69 14.62
CA MET A 97 7.39 6.10 15.58
C MET A 97 7.76 7.35 16.37
N THR A 98 9.06 7.61 16.61
CA THR A 98 9.51 8.64 17.57
C THR A 98 10.25 9.82 16.94
N ASN A 99 10.92 9.63 15.80
CA ASN A 99 11.92 10.59 15.29
C ASN A 99 11.52 11.28 13.99
N CYS A 100 10.71 10.63 13.13
CA CYS A 100 10.50 11.12 11.76
C CYS A 100 9.51 12.31 11.63
N LEU A 101 8.60 12.51 12.60
CA LEU A 101 7.58 13.56 12.52
C LEU A 101 8.18 14.97 12.34
N GLY A 102 9.16 15.32 13.18
CA GLY A 102 9.79 16.64 13.12
C GLY A 102 10.53 16.88 11.80
N HIS A 103 11.20 15.86 11.28
CA HIS A 103 11.89 15.93 10.00
C HIS A 103 10.94 16.09 8.82
N LEU A 104 9.82 15.36 8.81
CA LEU A 104 8.79 15.51 7.77
C LEU A 104 8.14 16.89 7.83
N LEU A 105 7.80 17.40 9.01
CA LEU A 105 7.25 18.76 9.16
C LEU A 105 8.23 19.81 8.62
N ALA A 106 9.51 19.70 8.93
CA ALA A 106 10.53 20.60 8.40
C ALA A 106 10.63 20.54 6.87
N LEU A 107 10.53 19.35 6.26
CA LEU A 107 10.48 19.20 4.80
C LEU A 107 9.24 19.86 4.21
N LEU A 108 8.05 19.60 4.77
CA LEU A 108 6.79 20.18 4.31
C LEU A 108 6.80 21.71 4.40
N SER A 109 7.38 22.28 5.46
CA SER A 109 7.59 23.72 5.59
C SER A 109 8.44 24.28 4.44
N ARG A 110 9.59 23.65 4.14
CA ARG A 110 10.46 24.07 3.02
C ARG A 110 9.76 23.97 1.66
N LEU A 111 9.00 22.90 1.42
CA LEU A 111 8.27 22.73 0.16
C LEU A 111 7.22 23.83 -0.05
N ASN A 112 6.60 24.31 1.03
CA ASN A 112 5.59 25.37 1.01
C ASN A 112 6.17 26.79 0.92
N GLU A 113 7.48 26.98 1.05
CA GLU A 113 8.11 28.29 0.85
C GLU A 113 8.06 28.69 -0.62
N PRO A 114 7.73 29.96 -0.96
CA PRO A 114 7.71 30.42 -2.36
C PRO A 114 9.04 30.21 -3.11
N ALA A 115 10.16 30.18 -2.37
CA ALA A 115 11.50 29.98 -2.91
C ALA A 115 11.77 28.54 -3.38
N SER A 116 10.95 27.56 -2.99
CA SER A 116 11.14 26.15 -3.38
C SER A 116 10.93 25.92 -4.88
N GLY A 117 10.20 26.81 -5.55
CA GLY A 117 9.79 26.64 -6.95
C GLY A 117 8.70 25.60 -7.17
N SER A 118 8.33 24.82 -6.13
CA SER A 118 7.24 23.85 -6.18
C SER A 118 5.88 24.50 -5.87
N PRO A 119 4.77 23.90 -6.35
CA PRO A 119 3.45 24.25 -5.83
C PRO A 119 3.35 23.97 -4.33
N PRO A 120 2.52 24.71 -3.57
CA PRO A 120 2.24 24.36 -2.18
C PRO A 120 1.69 22.94 -2.07
N VAL A 121 2.09 22.21 -1.03
CA VAL A 121 1.61 20.86 -0.71
C VAL A 121 0.09 20.90 -0.52
N THR A 122 -0.62 20.03 -1.24
CA THR A 122 -2.09 19.95 -1.17
C THR A 122 -2.59 18.64 -0.58
N CYS A 123 -1.76 17.59 -0.53
CA CYS A 123 -2.13 16.31 0.07
C CYS A 123 -0.89 15.46 0.41
N LEU A 124 -1.07 14.48 1.29
CA LEU A 124 -0.08 13.45 1.58
C LEU A 124 -0.60 12.07 1.18
N VAL A 125 0.29 11.23 0.66
CA VAL A 125 0.05 9.79 0.50
C VAL A 125 1.13 9.07 1.28
N ALA A 126 0.76 8.45 2.39
CA ALA A 126 1.72 7.83 3.31
C ALA A 126 1.52 6.33 3.36
N ASP A 127 2.60 5.60 3.57
CA ASP A 127 2.52 4.18 3.88
C ASP A 127 1.70 3.93 5.15
N GLY A 128 1.03 2.78 5.21
CA GLY A 128 0.31 2.28 6.38
C GLY A 128 1.14 2.21 7.66
N LEU A 129 2.45 2.02 7.53
CA LEU A 129 3.43 1.91 8.62
C LEU A 129 4.12 3.24 8.96
N MET A 130 3.81 4.31 8.22
CA MET A 130 4.43 5.64 8.38
C MET A 130 3.43 6.64 8.96
N SER A 131 2.66 6.21 9.97
CA SER A 131 1.52 6.97 10.49
C SER A 131 1.85 8.32 11.14
N PHE A 132 3.12 8.67 11.35
CA PHE A 132 3.52 10.04 11.70
C PHE A 132 3.20 11.03 10.57
N ALA A 133 3.13 10.57 9.31
CA ALA A 133 2.75 11.41 8.19
C ALA A 133 1.27 11.83 8.25
N TYR A 134 0.41 11.03 8.89
CA TYR A 134 -1.00 11.40 9.14
C TYR A 134 -1.06 12.61 10.09
N ASP A 135 -0.20 12.62 11.11
CA ASP A 135 -0.07 13.74 12.04
C ASP A 135 0.47 14.99 11.33
N ALA A 136 1.48 14.81 10.47
CA ALA A 136 2.06 15.91 9.69
C ALA A 136 1.03 16.55 8.75
N ALA A 137 0.23 15.74 8.04
CA ALA A 137 -0.84 16.23 7.16
C ALA A 137 -1.87 17.06 7.92
N ARG A 138 -2.27 16.58 9.11
CA ARG A 138 -3.19 17.28 10.00
C ARG A 138 -2.63 18.61 10.52
N VAL A 139 -1.34 18.67 10.85
CA VAL A 139 -0.66 19.92 11.27
C VAL A 139 -0.70 20.98 10.18
N ILE A 140 -0.47 20.60 8.92
CA ILE A 140 -0.51 21.55 7.80
C ILE A 140 -1.91 21.72 7.17
N GLY A 141 -2.90 20.99 7.67
CA GLY A 141 -4.31 21.12 7.27
C GLY A 141 -4.64 20.59 5.87
N VAL A 142 -3.96 19.52 5.43
CA VAL A 142 -4.19 18.89 4.11
C VAL A 142 -4.69 17.45 4.25
N PRO A 143 -5.45 16.93 3.26
CA PRO A 143 -5.90 15.53 3.27
C PRO A 143 -4.73 14.54 3.19
N CYS A 144 -4.93 13.36 3.79
CA CYS A 144 -3.98 12.26 3.78
C CYS A 144 -4.65 10.93 3.44
N ALA A 145 -4.14 10.22 2.44
CA ALA A 145 -4.49 8.83 2.19
C ALA A 145 -3.36 7.90 2.67
N ALA A 146 -3.71 6.81 3.32
CA ALA A 146 -2.77 5.76 3.67
C ALA A 146 -2.76 4.67 2.60
N LEU A 147 -1.58 4.27 2.12
CA LEU A 147 -1.38 3.09 1.30
C LEU A 147 -0.97 1.92 2.21
N TRP A 148 -1.87 0.97 2.41
CA TRP A 148 -1.52 -0.31 3.03
C TRP A 148 -0.90 -1.22 1.96
N THR A 149 0.39 -1.47 2.09
CA THR A 149 1.24 -2.16 1.10
C THR A 149 1.18 -3.68 1.21
N ALA A 150 0.71 -4.21 2.35
CA ALA A 150 0.45 -5.63 2.56
C ALA A 150 -0.96 -6.04 2.11
N SER A 151 -1.28 -7.33 2.23
CA SER A 151 -2.58 -7.88 1.84
C SER A 151 -3.71 -7.42 2.77
N ALA A 152 -4.96 -7.43 2.27
CA ALA A 152 -6.13 -7.14 3.08
C ALA A 152 -6.33 -8.22 4.17
N CYS A 153 -6.14 -9.49 3.81
CA CYS A 153 -6.20 -10.59 4.77
C CYS A 153 -5.09 -10.50 5.84
N GLY A 154 -3.88 -10.05 5.48
CA GLY A 154 -2.81 -9.76 6.42
C GLY A 154 -3.18 -8.65 7.40
N PHE A 155 -3.80 -7.57 6.94
CA PHE A 155 -4.32 -6.51 7.83
C PHE A 155 -5.35 -7.05 8.82
N VAL A 156 -6.31 -7.86 8.35
CA VAL A 156 -7.33 -8.46 9.23
C VAL A 156 -6.65 -9.30 10.32
N GLY A 157 -5.64 -10.10 9.96
CA GLY A 157 -4.81 -10.84 10.91
C GLY A 157 -4.14 -9.93 11.96
N CYS A 158 -3.51 -8.82 11.52
CA CYS A 158 -2.89 -7.84 12.42
C CYS A 158 -3.90 -7.19 13.39
N ARG A 159 -5.12 -6.88 12.93
CA ARG A 159 -6.18 -6.30 13.76
C ARG A 159 -6.67 -7.22 14.87
N LEU A 160 -6.46 -8.52 14.74
CA LEU A 160 -6.91 -9.53 15.69
C LEU A 160 -5.86 -9.80 16.79
N TYR A 161 -4.69 -9.18 16.75
CA TYR A 161 -3.63 -9.37 17.75
C TYR A 161 -4.11 -9.10 19.18
N ARG A 162 -4.88 -8.02 19.39
CA ARG A 162 -5.41 -7.69 20.72
C ARG A 162 -6.29 -8.81 21.26
N GLU A 163 -7.19 -9.31 20.42
CA GLU A 163 -8.10 -10.40 20.76
C GLU A 163 -7.35 -11.72 21.03
N LEU A 164 -6.28 -12.01 20.26
CA LEU A 164 -5.41 -13.16 20.54
C LEU A 164 -4.74 -13.05 21.91
N ILE A 165 -4.32 -11.85 22.31
CA ILE A 165 -3.73 -11.62 23.64
C ILE A 165 -4.79 -11.72 24.74
N ASP A 166 -5.97 -11.13 24.54
CA ASP A 166 -7.04 -11.13 25.54
C ASP A 166 -7.56 -12.55 25.82
N ARG A 167 -7.47 -13.45 24.81
CA ARG A 167 -7.73 -14.89 24.96
C ARG A 167 -6.57 -15.71 25.54
N GLY A 168 -5.42 -15.08 25.82
CA GLY A 168 -4.24 -15.76 26.34
C GLY A 168 -3.54 -16.68 25.33
N LEU A 169 -3.76 -16.49 24.03
CA LEU A 169 -3.06 -17.23 22.97
C LEU A 169 -1.67 -16.65 22.68
N VAL A 170 -1.50 -15.35 22.97
CA VAL A 170 -0.28 -14.55 22.77
C VAL A 170 -0.02 -13.77 24.08
N PRO A 171 1.24 -13.63 24.55
CA PRO A 171 2.45 -14.18 23.94
C PRO A 171 2.51 -15.70 24.12
N LEU A 172 3.44 -16.33 23.41
CA LEU A 172 3.81 -17.71 23.65
C LEU A 172 4.41 -17.85 25.05
N ARG A 173 4.17 -19.00 25.69
CA ARG A 173 4.72 -19.31 27.01
C ARG A 173 6.25 -19.41 26.98
N ASP A 174 6.78 -20.06 25.94
CA ASP A 174 8.19 -20.32 25.75
C ASP A 174 8.47 -20.66 24.27
N ALA A 175 9.75 -20.76 23.91
CA ALA A 175 10.16 -21.04 22.53
C ALA A 175 9.76 -22.44 22.03
N ALA A 176 9.42 -23.39 22.91
CA ALA A 176 9.01 -24.74 22.48
C ALA A 176 7.68 -24.69 21.73
N GLN A 177 6.81 -23.72 22.05
CA GLN A 177 5.53 -23.53 21.35
C GLN A 177 5.67 -23.16 19.87
N LEU A 178 6.86 -22.79 19.40
CA LEU A 178 7.13 -22.57 17.98
C LEU A 178 7.21 -23.88 17.19
N THR A 179 7.48 -25.02 17.85
CA THR A 179 7.77 -26.30 17.19
C THR A 179 7.03 -27.50 17.78
N ASP A 180 6.38 -27.36 18.95
CA ASP A 180 5.65 -28.45 19.62
C ASP A 180 4.22 -28.69 19.09
N GLY A 181 3.81 -27.94 18.06
CA GLY A 181 2.47 -28.00 17.47
C GLY A 181 1.45 -27.02 18.08
N TYR A 182 1.82 -26.21 19.07
CA TYR A 182 0.91 -25.20 19.65
C TYR A 182 0.38 -24.21 18.60
N LEU A 183 1.21 -23.83 17.62
CA LEU A 183 0.78 -22.94 16.53
C LEU A 183 -0.33 -23.56 15.64
N ASP A 184 -0.64 -24.86 15.78
CA ASP A 184 -1.64 -25.57 14.99
C ASP A 184 -3.04 -25.44 15.58
N THR A 185 -3.12 -24.79 16.74
CA THR A 185 -4.36 -24.42 17.41
C THR A 185 -5.24 -23.66 16.44
N VAL A 186 -6.41 -24.24 16.14
CA VAL A 186 -7.44 -23.60 15.35
C VAL A 186 -8.02 -22.44 16.16
N VAL A 187 -8.07 -21.26 15.55
CA VAL A 187 -8.62 -20.05 16.17
C VAL A 187 -10.04 -19.85 15.66
N ASP A 188 -10.96 -19.57 16.58
CA ASP A 188 -12.39 -19.41 16.31
C ASP A 188 -12.99 -18.13 16.92
N GLY A 189 -14.27 -17.90 16.69
CA GLY A 189 -15.02 -16.80 17.32
C GLY A 189 -14.50 -15.41 16.92
N ALA A 190 -14.46 -14.50 17.91
CA ALA A 190 -14.02 -13.12 17.69
C ALA A 190 -12.59 -13.03 17.16
N ALA A 191 -11.71 -13.93 17.61
CA ALA A 191 -10.29 -13.95 17.24
C ALA A 191 -10.03 -14.39 15.79
N ALA A 192 -11.01 -15.00 15.12
CA ALA A 192 -10.93 -15.40 13.70
C ALA A 192 -11.84 -14.58 12.79
N ARG A 193 -12.48 -13.52 13.31
CA ARG A 193 -13.48 -12.76 12.56
C ARG A 193 -12.87 -12.09 11.33
N GLY A 194 -13.35 -12.47 10.14
CA GLY A 194 -12.89 -11.93 8.86
C GLY A 194 -11.70 -12.69 8.26
N MET A 195 -11.15 -13.67 8.98
CA MET A 195 -10.17 -14.62 8.47
C MET A 195 -10.88 -15.79 7.75
N CYS A 196 -10.14 -16.58 6.99
CA CYS A 196 -10.65 -17.80 6.36
C CYS A 196 -11.00 -18.89 7.39
N ASP A 197 -11.87 -19.82 6.98
CA ASP A 197 -12.32 -20.91 7.85
C ASP A 197 -11.16 -21.84 8.25
N GLY A 198 -11.18 -22.27 9.51
CA GLY A 198 -10.16 -23.16 10.06
C GLY A 198 -8.76 -22.54 10.07
N VAL A 199 -8.66 -21.22 10.23
CA VAL A 199 -7.41 -20.50 10.43
C VAL A 199 -6.73 -20.99 11.71
N GLN A 200 -5.43 -21.26 11.64
CA GLN A 200 -4.62 -21.68 12.78
C GLN A 200 -3.75 -20.53 13.28
N LEU A 201 -3.24 -20.61 14.51
CA LEU A 201 -2.35 -19.58 15.05
C LEU A 201 -1.10 -19.36 14.17
N ARG A 202 -0.58 -20.42 13.53
CA ARG A 202 0.51 -20.35 12.55
C ARG A 202 0.20 -19.49 11.32
N ASP A 203 -1.07 -19.35 10.95
CA ASP A 203 -1.54 -18.66 9.76
C ASP A 203 -1.70 -17.15 9.98
N TYR A 204 -1.65 -16.66 11.23
CA TYR A 204 -1.68 -15.22 11.52
C TYR A 204 -0.34 -14.56 11.18
N PRO A 205 -0.32 -13.23 10.97
CA PRO A 205 0.92 -12.50 10.83
C PRO A 205 1.85 -12.80 12.01
N SER A 206 3.09 -13.11 11.69
CA SER A 206 4.00 -13.86 12.57
C SER A 206 4.61 -13.04 13.70
N PHE A 207 4.34 -11.74 13.81
CA PHE A 207 4.82 -10.95 14.95
C PHE A 207 4.13 -11.33 16.27
N ILE A 208 3.10 -12.20 16.23
CA ILE A 208 2.56 -12.87 17.43
C ILE A 208 3.47 -13.97 17.98
N ARG A 209 4.50 -14.41 17.23
CA ARG A 209 5.41 -15.50 17.58
C ARG A 209 6.51 -15.01 18.53
N THR A 210 6.08 -14.41 19.64
CA THR A 210 6.96 -13.85 20.67
C THR A 210 6.56 -14.37 22.04
N THR A 211 7.51 -14.40 22.97
CA THR A 211 7.28 -14.70 24.39
C THR A 211 7.13 -13.43 25.24
N ASP A 212 7.30 -12.26 24.62
CA ASP A 212 7.31 -10.97 25.28
C ASP A 212 6.20 -10.05 24.73
N LEU A 213 5.33 -9.58 25.62
CA LEU A 213 4.33 -8.55 25.27
C LEU A 213 4.95 -7.19 24.98
N GLY A 214 6.18 -6.95 25.44
CA GLY A 214 7.00 -5.78 25.14
C GLY A 214 7.69 -5.84 23.78
N ASP A 215 7.54 -6.94 23.02
CA ASP A 215 8.20 -7.10 21.72
C ASP A 215 7.89 -5.92 20.78
N VAL A 216 8.96 -5.37 20.20
CA VAL A 216 8.88 -4.16 19.38
C VAL A 216 8.00 -4.39 18.15
N MET A 217 8.12 -5.54 17.49
CA MET A 217 7.38 -5.83 16.26
C MET A 217 5.91 -6.11 16.54
N LEU A 218 5.60 -6.82 17.63
CA LEU A 218 4.23 -7.04 18.09
C LEU A 218 3.53 -5.69 18.35
N ASN A 219 4.15 -4.81 19.13
CA ASN A 219 3.58 -3.53 19.52
C ASN A 219 3.51 -2.54 18.34
N PHE A 220 4.54 -2.52 17.49
CA PHE A 220 4.59 -1.67 16.29
C PHE A 220 3.42 -1.98 15.37
N ILE A 221 3.24 -3.24 14.95
CA ILE A 221 2.19 -3.56 13.97
C ILE A 221 0.78 -3.37 14.54
N MET A 222 0.58 -3.64 15.83
CA MET A 222 -0.69 -3.41 16.51
C MET A 222 -1.02 -1.91 16.52
N ARG A 223 -0.03 -1.06 16.85
CA ARG A 223 -0.17 0.41 16.79
C ARG A 223 -0.48 0.89 15.37
N GLU A 224 0.30 0.50 14.36
CA GLU A 224 0.11 0.98 12.99
C GLU A 224 -1.24 0.52 12.41
N ALA A 225 -1.64 -0.73 12.67
CA ALA A 225 -2.96 -1.23 12.27
C ALA A 225 -4.12 -0.50 12.95
N GLU A 226 -3.95 0.01 14.18
CA GLU A 226 -4.90 0.91 14.85
C GLU A 226 -4.90 2.32 14.25
N ARG A 227 -3.73 2.84 13.91
CA ARG A 227 -3.58 4.19 13.36
C ARG A 227 -4.09 4.33 11.93
N LEU A 228 -4.35 3.23 11.22
CA LEU A 228 -5.11 3.24 9.96
C LEU A 228 -6.56 3.75 10.08
N SER A 229 -7.05 4.02 11.30
CA SER A 229 -8.32 4.73 11.52
C SER A 229 -8.23 6.26 11.40
N LEU A 230 -7.02 6.82 11.33
CA LEU A 230 -6.74 8.26 11.31
C LEU A 230 -6.70 8.96 9.93
N PRO A 231 -6.23 8.34 8.83
CA PRO A 231 -6.16 9.02 7.53
C PRO A 231 -7.57 9.26 6.95
N ASP A 232 -7.68 10.11 5.94
CA ASP A 232 -8.95 10.40 5.26
C ASP A 232 -9.41 9.27 4.33
N ALA A 233 -8.49 8.38 3.94
CA ALA A 233 -8.78 7.18 3.16
C ALA A 233 -7.69 6.11 3.34
N VAL A 234 -8.06 4.85 3.10
CA VAL A 234 -7.13 3.73 3.00
C VAL A 234 -7.16 3.16 1.60
N ILE A 235 -5.99 3.03 0.99
CA ILE A 235 -5.73 2.50 -0.34
C ILE A 235 -5.05 1.14 -0.17
N LEU A 236 -5.50 0.13 -0.90
CA LEU A 236 -4.84 -1.17 -0.96
C LEU A 236 -4.45 -1.52 -2.39
N ASN A 237 -3.23 -2.02 -2.55
CA ASN A 237 -2.77 -2.64 -3.79
C ASN A 237 -3.38 -4.04 -3.91
N THR A 238 -4.68 -4.11 -4.17
CA THR A 238 -5.46 -5.36 -4.34
C THR A 238 -6.74 -5.06 -5.11
N PHE A 239 -7.57 -6.07 -5.35
CA PHE A 239 -8.90 -5.92 -5.93
C PHE A 239 -9.97 -6.74 -5.26
N ASP A 240 -11.20 -6.24 -5.40
CA ASP A 240 -12.36 -6.83 -4.73
C ASP A 240 -12.49 -8.33 -5.02
N ASP A 241 -12.34 -8.79 -6.25
CA ASP A 241 -12.58 -10.21 -6.55
C ASP A 241 -11.56 -11.15 -5.88
N LEU A 242 -10.36 -10.67 -5.55
CA LEU A 242 -9.32 -11.47 -4.88
C LEU A 242 -9.54 -11.54 -3.37
N GLU A 243 -9.89 -10.42 -2.74
CA GLU A 243 -9.91 -10.28 -1.27
C GLU A 243 -11.23 -9.74 -0.71
N ARG A 244 -12.36 -9.88 -1.42
CA ARG A 244 -13.67 -9.31 -1.01
C ARG A 244 -14.00 -9.53 0.48
N PRO A 245 -13.92 -10.75 1.04
CA PRO A 245 -14.26 -10.95 2.45
C PRO A 245 -13.37 -10.14 3.41
N ALA A 246 -12.06 -10.08 3.13
CA ALA A 246 -11.13 -9.31 3.95
C ALA A 246 -11.34 -7.80 3.78
N LEU A 247 -11.57 -7.33 2.56
CA LEU A 247 -11.90 -5.92 2.29
C LEU A 247 -13.20 -5.49 2.96
N ASP A 248 -14.23 -6.35 2.96
CA ASP A 248 -15.48 -6.07 3.64
C ASP A 248 -15.30 -6.06 5.18
N ALA A 249 -14.46 -6.94 5.72
CA ALA A 249 -14.06 -6.90 7.12
C ALA A 249 -13.31 -5.59 7.47
N MET A 250 -12.39 -5.14 6.62
CA MET A 250 -11.71 -3.86 6.76
C MET A 250 -12.69 -2.68 6.79
N ARG A 251 -13.60 -2.62 5.80
CA ARG A 251 -14.64 -1.58 5.69
C ARG A 251 -15.59 -1.56 6.90
N ALA A 252 -15.78 -2.69 7.55
CA ALA A 252 -16.64 -2.79 8.73
C ALA A 252 -15.98 -2.25 10.01
N VAL A 253 -14.65 -2.21 10.08
CA VAL A 253 -13.91 -1.81 11.30
C VAL A 253 -13.17 -0.48 11.17
N LEU A 254 -12.85 -0.06 9.95
CA LEU A 254 -12.16 1.20 9.67
C LEU A 254 -13.19 2.32 9.42
N PRO A 255 -13.12 3.45 10.15
CA PRO A 255 -13.89 4.64 9.83
C PRO A 255 -13.64 5.22 8.42
N PRO A 256 -12.38 5.31 7.92
CA PRO A 256 -12.15 5.86 6.59
C PRO A 256 -12.59 4.93 5.46
N PRO A 257 -12.95 5.47 4.29
CA PRO A 257 -13.24 4.67 3.10
C PRO A 257 -12.02 3.85 2.65
N VAL A 258 -12.28 2.60 2.27
CA VAL A 258 -11.27 1.63 1.83
C VAL A 258 -11.38 1.38 0.32
N TYR A 259 -10.32 1.70 -0.42
CA TYR A 259 -10.24 1.61 -1.88
C TYR A 259 -9.25 0.52 -2.32
N ALA A 260 -9.74 -0.47 -3.05
CA ALA A 260 -8.92 -1.47 -3.72
C ALA A 260 -8.53 -0.95 -5.12
N VAL A 261 -7.25 -0.63 -5.33
CA VAL A 261 -6.75 0.08 -6.53
C VAL A 261 -5.68 -0.68 -7.31
N GLY A 262 -5.25 -1.85 -6.81
CA GLY A 262 -4.17 -2.63 -7.41
C GLY A 262 -4.70 -3.80 -8.24
N PRO A 263 -3.90 -4.47 -9.10
CA PRO A 263 -2.45 -4.43 -9.06
C PRO A 263 -1.86 -3.16 -9.68
N LEU A 264 -1.18 -2.36 -8.85
CA LEU A 264 -0.66 -1.04 -9.25
C LEU A 264 0.35 -1.12 -10.41
N HIS A 265 1.13 -2.20 -10.50
CA HIS A 265 2.11 -2.38 -11.59
C HIS A 265 1.44 -2.43 -12.97
N LEU A 266 0.30 -3.14 -13.09
CA LEU A 266 -0.49 -3.17 -14.33
C LEU A 266 -1.07 -1.79 -14.69
N HIS A 267 -1.45 -1.00 -13.69
CA HIS A 267 -1.92 0.38 -13.91
C HIS A 267 -0.80 1.27 -14.44
N VAL A 268 0.38 1.20 -13.84
CA VAL A 268 1.54 1.96 -14.30
C VAL A 268 1.89 1.59 -15.73
N ARG A 269 1.88 0.30 -16.08
CA ARG A 269 2.16 -0.17 -17.45
C ARG A 269 1.23 0.46 -18.50
N ARG A 270 -0.03 0.69 -18.15
CA ARG A 270 -1.01 1.32 -19.06
C ARG A 270 -0.91 2.84 -19.07
N ALA A 271 -0.73 3.46 -17.91
CA ALA A 271 -0.78 4.90 -17.75
C ALA A 271 0.53 5.60 -18.08
N VAL A 272 1.66 4.90 -17.99
CA VAL A 272 3.01 5.45 -18.19
C VAL A 272 3.63 4.81 -19.44
N PRO A 273 3.70 5.54 -20.56
CA PRO A 273 4.24 5.00 -21.81
C PRO A 273 5.68 4.52 -21.67
N THR A 274 5.98 3.35 -22.23
CA THR A 274 7.33 2.81 -22.33
C THR A 274 8.26 3.81 -23.04
N GLY A 275 9.45 4.03 -22.47
CA GLY A 275 10.42 5.00 -23.00
C GLY A 275 10.16 6.46 -22.61
N SER A 276 9.05 6.78 -21.94
CA SER A 276 8.85 8.11 -21.35
C SER A 276 9.86 8.37 -20.21
N PRO A 277 10.20 9.64 -19.91
CA PRO A 277 11.08 9.95 -18.77
C PRO A 277 10.58 9.36 -17.45
N LEU A 278 9.26 9.39 -17.21
CA LEU A 278 8.65 8.82 -15.99
C LEU A 278 8.76 7.28 -15.94
N HIS A 279 8.81 6.61 -17.09
CA HIS A 279 9.04 5.16 -17.13
C HIS A 279 10.39 4.78 -16.52
N GLY A 280 11.44 5.58 -16.78
CA GLY A 280 12.81 5.35 -16.26
C GLY A 280 12.98 5.54 -14.74
N VAL A 281 12.07 6.26 -14.09
CA VAL A 281 12.06 6.44 -12.62
C VAL A 281 11.83 5.08 -11.95
N GLY A 282 12.78 4.58 -11.15
CA GLY A 282 12.70 3.25 -10.52
C GLY A 282 12.97 3.30 -9.01
N SER A 283 12.70 2.19 -8.32
CA SER A 283 12.80 2.08 -6.85
C SER A 283 13.73 0.96 -6.37
N ASN A 284 14.47 0.28 -7.25
CA ASN A 284 15.30 -0.86 -6.84
C ASN A 284 16.47 -0.39 -5.98
N LEU A 285 16.51 -0.85 -4.72
CA LEU A 285 17.62 -0.65 -3.79
C LEU A 285 18.80 -1.60 -4.06
N TRP A 286 18.60 -2.57 -4.94
CA TRP A 286 19.61 -3.55 -5.38
C TRP A 286 19.89 -3.37 -6.85
N LYS A 287 21.16 -3.53 -7.24
CA LYS A 287 21.58 -3.43 -8.64
C LYS A 287 21.10 -4.66 -9.42
N GLU A 288 20.27 -4.43 -10.43
CA GLU A 288 19.80 -5.47 -11.35
C GLU A 288 20.96 -6.01 -12.18
N GLN A 289 20.98 -7.31 -12.41
CA GLN A 289 21.91 -7.95 -13.33
C GLN A 289 21.36 -7.97 -14.77
N ASP A 290 22.21 -7.57 -15.71
CA ASP A 290 21.93 -7.62 -17.15
C ASP A 290 22.06 -9.05 -17.71
N GLY A 291 21.42 -9.34 -18.85
CA GLY A 291 21.57 -10.62 -19.56
C GLY A 291 20.65 -11.75 -19.09
N LEU A 292 19.85 -11.54 -18.05
CA LEU A 292 19.00 -12.59 -17.48
C LEU A 292 17.80 -12.96 -18.38
N LEU A 293 17.22 -11.98 -19.07
CA LEU A 293 16.07 -12.23 -19.94
C LEU A 293 16.50 -13.02 -21.19
N GLU A 294 17.68 -12.70 -21.73
CA GLU A 294 18.29 -13.41 -22.85
C GLU A 294 18.57 -14.88 -22.50
N TRP A 295 18.99 -15.17 -21.26
CA TRP A 295 19.13 -16.55 -20.80
C TRP A 295 17.79 -17.29 -20.72
N LEU A 296 16.70 -16.59 -20.36
CA LEU A 296 15.36 -17.16 -20.33
C LEU A 296 14.81 -17.44 -21.73
N ASP A 297 15.17 -16.64 -22.75
CA ASP A 297 14.78 -16.84 -24.15
C ASP A 297 15.23 -18.21 -24.70
N ASP A 298 16.35 -18.73 -24.20
CA ASP A 298 16.91 -20.04 -24.60
C ASP A 298 16.17 -21.25 -23.98
N HIS A 299 15.13 -21.02 -23.16
CA HIS A 299 14.40 -22.06 -22.45
C HIS A 299 12.98 -22.26 -22.97
N ARG A 300 12.49 -23.50 -22.89
CA ARG A 300 11.11 -23.84 -23.31
C ARG A 300 10.09 -23.18 -22.39
N PRO A 301 8.87 -22.89 -22.87
CA PRO A 301 7.80 -22.38 -22.02
C PRO A 301 7.55 -23.24 -20.79
N SER A 302 7.32 -22.60 -19.65
CA SER A 302 7.03 -23.23 -18.36
C SER A 302 8.05 -24.30 -17.92
N SER A 303 9.33 -24.11 -18.22
CA SER A 303 10.41 -25.07 -17.90
C SER A 303 11.41 -24.58 -16.85
N VAL A 304 11.34 -23.31 -16.45
CA VAL A 304 12.26 -22.67 -15.49
C VAL A 304 11.56 -22.45 -14.15
N VAL A 305 12.25 -22.75 -13.06
CA VAL A 305 11.84 -22.38 -11.70
C VAL A 305 12.45 -21.03 -11.35
N TYR A 306 11.61 -20.03 -11.07
CA TYR A 306 12.09 -18.76 -10.54
C TYR A 306 12.06 -18.80 -9.01
N VAL A 307 13.09 -18.30 -8.34
CA VAL A 307 13.23 -18.32 -6.88
C VAL A 307 13.62 -16.94 -6.36
N SER A 308 12.82 -16.38 -5.45
CA SER A 308 13.11 -15.11 -4.77
C SER A 308 12.42 -15.03 -3.41
N TYR A 309 13.21 -14.74 -2.38
CA TYR A 309 12.72 -14.55 -1.01
C TYR A 309 12.55 -13.07 -0.63
N GLY A 310 12.38 -12.21 -1.63
CA GLY A 310 12.13 -10.80 -1.43
C GLY A 310 13.41 -10.01 -1.16
N SER A 311 13.28 -8.86 -0.51
CA SER A 311 14.35 -7.88 -0.35
C SER A 311 15.03 -7.87 1.02
N ILE A 312 14.41 -8.49 2.04
CA ILE A 312 14.88 -8.42 3.43
C ILE A 312 14.99 -9.78 4.13
N ALA A 313 14.37 -10.83 3.58
CA ALA A 313 14.42 -12.15 4.22
C ALA A 313 15.84 -12.70 4.20
N VAL A 314 16.21 -13.38 5.27
CA VAL A 314 17.52 -14.01 5.46
C VAL A 314 17.31 -15.48 5.84
N MET A 315 18.26 -16.33 5.47
CA MET A 315 18.26 -17.75 5.80
C MET A 315 19.58 -18.17 6.43
N THR A 316 19.60 -19.34 7.07
CA THR A 316 20.85 -19.93 7.56
C THR A 316 21.64 -20.54 6.39
N SER A 317 22.95 -20.74 6.57
CA SER A 317 23.78 -21.43 5.58
C SER A 317 23.28 -22.86 5.31
N GLU A 318 22.74 -23.53 6.33
CA GLU A 318 22.14 -24.86 6.19
C GLU A 318 20.90 -24.81 5.28
N GLN A 319 19.99 -23.85 5.50
CA GLN A 319 18.81 -23.67 4.64
C GLN A 319 19.22 -23.32 3.21
N LEU A 320 20.23 -22.45 3.02
CA LEU A 320 20.78 -22.14 1.70
C LEU A 320 21.22 -23.42 0.98
N LEU A 321 21.97 -24.29 1.66
CA LEU A 321 22.43 -25.57 1.09
C LEU A 321 21.28 -26.53 0.78
N GLU A 322 20.28 -26.64 1.66
CA GLU A 322 19.12 -27.50 1.41
C GLU A 322 18.31 -27.03 0.19
N PHE A 323 18.11 -25.73 0.02
CA PHE A 323 17.45 -25.18 -1.17
C PHE A 323 18.31 -25.35 -2.43
N ALA A 324 19.61 -25.10 -2.35
CA ALA A 324 20.53 -25.27 -3.48
C ALA A 324 20.48 -26.71 -4.01
N TRP A 325 20.70 -27.70 -3.13
CA TRP A 325 20.63 -29.09 -3.54
C TRP A 325 19.22 -29.53 -3.92
N GLY A 326 18.18 -28.99 -3.29
CA GLY A 326 16.80 -29.25 -3.69
C GLY A 326 16.47 -28.76 -5.11
N LEU A 327 17.02 -27.61 -5.51
CA LEU A 327 16.92 -27.08 -6.88
C LEU A 327 17.70 -27.95 -7.85
N ALA A 328 18.95 -28.29 -7.53
CA ALA A 328 19.79 -29.16 -8.35
C ALA A 328 19.13 -30.53 -8.60
N ASP A 329 18.66 -31.17 -7.52
CA ASP A 329 18.03 -32.50 -7.51
C ASP A 329 16.62 -32.50 -8.12
N SER A 330 16.01 -31.32 -8.33
CA SER A 330 14.73 -31.20 -9.03
C SER A 330 14.86 -31.54 -10.51
N GLY A 331 16.04 -31.32 -11.10
CA GLY A 331 16.34 -31.52 -12.51
C GLY A 331 15.91 -30.37 -13.44
N TYR A 332 15.17 -29.38 -12.94
CA TYR A 332 14.74 -28.22 -13.73
C TYR A 332 15.83 -27.16 -13.84
N ALA A 333 15.72 -26.33 -14.89
CA ALA A 333 16.45 -25.09 -14.97
C ALA A 333 15.88 -24.09 -13.94
N PHE A 334 16.70 -23.20 -13.39
CA PHE A 334 16.26 -22.25 -12.39
C PHE A 334 17.01 -20.92 -12.43
N VAL A 335 16.29 -19.87 -12.02
CA VAL A 335 16.84 -18.56 -11.71
C VAL A 335 16.61 -18.32 -10.23
N TRP A 336 17.67 -18.17 -9.44
CA TRP A 336 17.55 -17.93 -8.01
C TRP A 336 18.26 -16.65 -7.58
N VAL A 337 17.46 -15.67 -7.15
CA VAL A 337 17.98 -14.40 -6.62
C VAL A 337 18.68 -14.64 -5.28
N VAL A 338 20.01 -14.50 -5.27
CA VAL A 338 20.86 -14.67 -4.08
C VAL A 338 21.52 -13.33 -3.76
N ARG A 339 20.89 -12.56 -2.85
CA ARG A 339 21.42 -11.26 -2.41
C ARG A 339 22.69 -11.43 -1.58
N PRO A 340 23.62 -10.46 -1.57
CA PRO A 340 24.82 -10.51 -0.73
C PRO A 340 24.49 -10.68 0.77
N ASP A 341 23.38 -10.09 1.24
CA ASP A 341 22.94 -10.12 2.64
C ASP A 341 22.00 -11.31 2.98
N LEU A 342 21.84 -12.29 2.08
CA LEU A 342 20.86 -13.37 2.26
C LEU A 342 21.19 -14.30 3.44
N VAL A 343 22.47 -14.42 3.83
CA VAL A 343 22.93 -15.27 4.94
C VAL A 343 23.56 -14.40 6.04
N LYS A 344 23.11 -14.56 7.28
CA LYS A 344 23.68 -13.83 8.43
C LYS A 344 25.04 -14.43 8.85
N GLY A 345 26.08 -13.58 8.97
CA GLY A 345 27.29 -13.88 9.73
C GLY A 345 28.35 -14.76 9.04
N GLY A 346 28.46 -14.73 7.71
CA GLY A 346 29.58 -15.35 7.01
C GLY A 346 30.77 -14.40 6.91
N GLU A 347 31.90 -14.75 7.53
CA GLU A 347 33.18 -14.10 7.26
C GLU A 347 33.55 -14.30 5.78
N GLY A 348 33.66 -13.20 5.02
CA GLY A 348 34.57 -13.12 3.88
C GLY A 348 34.23 -13.85 2.57
N ASP A 349 33.06 -14.47 2.41
CA ASP A 349 32.60 -14.91 1.09
C ASP A 349 31.06 -14.91 1.04
N ALA A 350 30.48 -14.07 0.17
CA ALA A 350 29.04 -13.94 0.01
C ALA A 350 28.40 -15.29 -0.31
N ALA A 351 27.54 -15.83 0.58
CA ALA A 351 26.67 -16.98 0.30
C ALA A 351 27.32 -18.08 -0.59
N ALA A 352 28.58 -18.43 -0.33
CA ALA A 352 29.35 -19.24 -1.28
C ALA A 352 28.83 -20.68 -1.30
N LEU A 353 28.05 -20.98 -2.33
CA LEU A 353 27.61 -22.33 -2.61
C LEU A 353 28.84 -23.17 -3.01
N PRO A 354 28.88 -24.46 -2.62
CA PRO A 354 30.06 -25.30 -2.86
C PRO A 354 30.34 -25.46 -4.35
N PRO A 355 31.61 -25.57 -4.80
CA PRO A 355 31.96 -25.76 -6.21
C PRO A 355 31.25 -26.95 -6.86
N GLU A 356 30.99 -28.01 -6.08
CA GLU A 356 30.23 -29.19 -6.51
C GLU A 356 28.80 -28.85 -6.91
N PHE A 357 28.18 -27.87 -6.25
CA PHE A 357 26.86 -27.38 -6.63
C PHE A 357 26.91 -26.66 -7.98
N HIS A 358 27.89 -25.76 -8.19
CA HIS A 358 28.06 -25.05 -9.46
C HIS A 358 28.28 -26.02 -10.63
N ALA A 359 29.12 -27.04 -10.43
CA ALA A 359 29.32 -28.10 -11.42
C ALA A 359 28.03 -28.91 -11.67
N ALA A 360 27.25 -29.21 -10.63
CA ALA A 360 26.01 -29.96 -10.78
C ALA A 360 24.93 -29.21 -11.58
N VAL A 361 24.91 -27.87 -11.53
CA VAL A 361 23.88 -27.02 -12.17
C VAL A 361 24.38 -26.26 -13.39
N GLU A 362 25.56 -26.60 -13.90
CA GLU A 362 26.16 -25.96 -15.08
C GLU A 362 25.16 -25.95 -16.26
N GLY A 363 24.96 -24.77 -16.85
CA GLY A 363 24.00 -24.53 -17.94
C GLY A 363 22.52 -24.57 -17.54
N ARG A 364 22.17 -24.88 -16.29
CA ARG A 364 20.78 -24.97 -15.80
C ARG A 364 20.42 -23.97 -14.70
N GLY A 365 21.40 -23.41 -14.00
CA GLY A 365 21.17 -22.48 -12.90
C GLY A 365 21.81 -21.10 -13.15
N VAL A 366 21.05 -20.03 -12.90
CA VAL A 366 21.56 -18.66 -12.82
C VAL A 366 21.26 -18.08 -11.45
N LEU A 367 22.27 -17.46 -10.83
CA LEU A 367 22.22 -16.95 -9.46
C LEU A 367 22.46 -15.43 -9.43
N PRO A 368 21.51 -14.61 -9.92
CA PRO A 368 21.72 -13.17 -9.92
C PRO A 368 21.61 -12.60 -8.50
N ALA A 369 22.36 -11.53 -8.22
CA ALA A 369 22.20 -10.78 -6.97
C ALA A 369 20.84 -10.09 -6.89
N TRP A 370 20.35 -9.59 -8.03
CA TRP A 370 19.03 -9.01 -8.19
C TRP A 370 18.58 -9.03 -9.66
N CYS A 371 17.27 -8.95 -9.91
CA CYS A 371 16.71 -8.98 -11.25
C CYS A 371 15.42 -8.15 -11.41
N PRO A 372 15.03 -7.80 -12.64
CA PRO A 372 13.73 -7.21 -12.92
C PRO A 372 12.61 -8.26 -12.78
N GLN A 373 12.25 -8.58 -11.53
CA GLN A 373 11.35 -9.69 -11.17
C GLN A 373 10.03 -9.70 -11.96
N GLU A 374 9.39 -8.54 -12.17
CA GLU A 374 8.17 -8.44 -12.97
C GLU A 374 8.36 -9.02 -14.38
N LYS A 375 9.45 -8.65 -15.07
CA LYS A 375 9.78 -9.16 -16.41
C LYS A 375 10.13 -10.65 -16.38
N VAL A 376 10.81 -11.11 -15.34
CA VAL A 376 11.15 -12.54 -15.19
C VAL A 376 9.87 -13.36 -15.02
N LEU A 377 8.95 -12.94 -14.15
CA LEU A 377 7.68 -13.64 -13.93
C LEU A 377 6.80 -13.63 -15.19
N GLU A 378 6.81 -12.55 -15.96
CA GLU A 378 6.07 -12.45 -17.22
C GLU A 378 6.68 -13.30 -18.36
N HIS A 379 7.91 -13.77 -18.21
CA HIS A 379 8.60 -14.54 -19.25
C HIS A 379 8.01 -15.95 -19.40
N ASP A 380 7.70 -16.36 -20.64
CA ASP A 380 7.02 -17.63 -20.94
C ASP A 380 7.77 -18.86 -20.40
N ALA A 381 9.09 -18.81 -20.35
CA ALA A 381 9.93 -19.87 -19.79
C ALA A 381 9.66 -20.17 -18.30
N VAL A 382 9.19 -19.20 -17.51
CA VAL A 382 8.97 -19.39 -16.07
C VAL A 382 7.73 -20.25 -15.83
N GLY A 383 7.96 -21.42 -15.24
CA GLY A 383 6.93 -22.41 -14.94
C GLY A 383 6.37 -22.30 -13.52
N VAL A 384 7.20 -22.03 -12.53
CA VAL A 384 6.82 -21.97 -11.11
C VAL A 384 7.64 -20.89 -10.42
N PHE A 385 7.02 -20.19 -9.47
CA PHE A 385 7.69 -19.22 -8.62
C PHE A 385 7.80 -19.72 -7.18
N LEU A 386 9.02 -19.96 -6.72
CA LEU A 386 9.32 -20.26 -5.33
C LEU A 386 9.61 -18.97 -4.55
N THR A 387 8.80 -18.70 -3.53
CA THR A 387 8.66 -17.37 -2.94
C THR A 387 8.46 -17.38 -1.43
N HIS A 388 8.97 -16.34 -0.76
CA HIS A 388 8.66 -16.01 0.63
C HIS A 388 7.21 -15.58 0.88
N SER A 389 6.38 -15.46 -0.16
CA SER A 389 4.97 -15.04 -0.06
C SER A 389 4.70 -13.59 0.33
N GLY A 390 5.63 -12.67 0.06
CA GLY A 390 5.33 -11.22 0.13
C GLY A 390 4.22 -10.79 -0.83
N TRP A 391 3.54 -9.68 -0.51
CA TRP A 391 2.33 -9.27 -1.22
C TRP A 391 2.58 -8.79 -2.66
N ASN A 392 3.59 -7.96 -2.92
CA ASN A 392 3.89 -7.48 -4.28
C ASN A 392 4.19 -8.65 -5.23
N SER A 393 5.10 -9.53 -4.83
CA SER A 393 5.43 -10.77 -5.54
C SER A 393 4.21 -11.67 -5.80
N THR A 394 3.24 -11.68 -4.87
CA THR A 394 1.98 -12.41 -5.05
C THR A 394 1.17 -11.83 -6.20
N LEU A 395 1.03 -10.50 -6.25
CA LEU A 395 0.29 -9.81 -7.30
C LEU A 395 0.98 -9.90 -8.66
N GLU A 396 2.31 -9.80 -8.71
CA GLU A 396 3.10 -9.97 -9.94
C GLU A 396 2.94 -11.40 -10.49
N SER A 397 3.06 -12.42 -9.64
CA SER A 397 2.86 -13.81 -10.05
C SER A 397 1.43 -14.09 -10.51
N LEU A 398 0.44 -13.51 -9.83
CA LEU A 398 -0.97 -13.55 -10.22
C LEU A 398 -1.19 -12.91 -11.60
N ALA A 399 -0.60 -11.74 -11.84
CA ALA A 399 -0.69 -11.04 -13.11
C ALA A 399 0.03 -11.77 -14.25
N ALA A 400 1.10 -12.49 -13.94
CA ALA A 400 1.81 -13.35 -14.90
C ALA A 400 1.11 -14.71 -15.13
N GLY A 401 0.27 -15.16 -14.19
CA GLY A 401 -0.37 -16.48 -14.20
C GLY A 401 0.57 -17.62 -13.81
N VAL A 402 1.62 -17.30 -13.06
CA VAL A 402 2.62 -18.26 -12.59
C VAL A 402 2.19 -18.83 -11.23
N PRO A 403 2.12 -20.16 -11.06
CA PRO A 403 1.81 -20.79 -9.79
C PRO A 403 2.97 -20.64 -8.78
N MET A 404 2.64 -20.64 -7.49
CA MET A 404 3.61 -20.34 -6.42
C MET A 404 3.91 -21.54 -5.50
N LEU A 405 5.19 -21.74 -5.19
CA LEU A 405 5.66 -22.53 -4.07
C LEU A 405 6.09 -21.60 -2.94
N SER A 406 5.45 -21.70 -1.80
CA SER A 406 5.60 -20.74 -0.70
C SER A 406 6.48 -21.28 0.41
N TRP A 407 7.40 -20.47 0.89
CA TRP A 407 8.16 -20.71 2.11
C TRP A 407 8.23 -19.41 2.94
N PRO A 408 7.21 -19.13 3.77
CA PRO A 408 7.05 -17.84 4.45
C PRO A 408 7.95 -17.69 5.69
N PHE A 409 8.41 -16.48 5.97
CA PHE A 409 9.35 -16.17 7.07
C PHE A 409 8.71 -15.31 8.16
N PHE A 410 8.23 -14.11 7.82
CA PHE A 410 7.80 -13.11 8.80
C PHE A 410 6.63 -12.24 8.31
N ALA A 411 6.15 -11.32 9.15
CA ALA A 411 4.99 -10.46 8.90
C ALA A 411 3.78 -11.29 8.44
N GLU A 412 3.05 -10.84 7.42
CA GLU A 412 1.82 -11.46 6.91
C GLU A 412 2.05 -12.61 5.91
N GLN A 413 3.30 -13.00 5.66
CA GLN A 413 3.65 -14.00 4.65
C GLN A 413 2.97 -15.35 4.89
N GLN A 414 2.79 -15.75 6.15
CA GLN A 414 2.07 -16.97 6.52
C GLN A 414 0.58 -16.88 6.18
N THR A 415 -0.03 -15.72 6.43
CA THR A 415 -1.41 -15.45 6.03
C THR A 415 -1.55 -15.51 4.51
N ASN A 416 -0.66 -14.85 3.77
CA ASN A 416 -0.66 -14.90 2.30
C ASN A 416 -0.49 -16.35 1.79
N CYS A 417 0.40 -17.13 2.40
CA CYS A 417 0.63 -18.53 2.06
C CYS A 417 -0.64 -19.38 2.27
N ARG A 418 -1.30 -19.21 3.42
CA ARG A 418 -2.57 -19.88 3.73
C ARG A 418 -3.62 -19.59 2.66
N TYR A 419 -3.85 -18.32 2.33
CA TYR A 419 -4.86 -17.92 1.35
C TYR A 419 -4.53 -18.42 -0.08
N LYS A 420 -3.24 -18.45 -0.47
CA LYS A 420 -2.82 -19.06 -1.75
C LYS A 420 -3.19 -20.53 -1.85
N ARG A 421 -3.04 -21.26 -0.74
CA ARG A 421 -3.31 -22.70 -0.66
C ARG A 421 -4.80 -23.02 -0.60
N THR A 422 -5.58 -22.24 0.15
CA THR A 422 -7.00 -22.55 0.42
C THR A 422 -7.96 -21.75 -0.45
N GLU A 423 -7.94 -20.42 -0.34
CA GLU A 423 -8.96 -19.56 -0.94
C GLU A 423 -8.74 -19.36 -2.44
N TRP A 424 -7.49 -19.09 -2.83
CA TRP A 424 -7.17 -18.75 -4.21
C TRP A 424 -6.82 -19.99 -5.04
N GLY A 425 -6.26 -21.02 -4.41
CA GLY A 425 -5.87 -22.28 -5.04
C GLY A 425 -4.72 -22.12 -6.03
N ILE A 426 -3.81 -21.18 -5.79
CA ILE A 426 -2.71 -20.80 -6.70
C ILE A 426 -1.33 -21.20 -6.20
N GLY A 427 -1.25 -21.84 -5.03
CA GLY A 427 0.04 -22.20 -4.47
C GLY A 427 0.06 -23.39 -3.53
N MET A 428 1.28 -23.82 -3.24
CA MET A 428 1.59 -24.85 -2.25
C MET A 428 2.58 -24.29 -1.24
N GLU A 429 2.72 -24.96 -0.10
CA GLU A 429 3.59 -24.54 1.00
C GLU A 429 4.66 -25.61 1.23
N ILE A 430 5.92 -25.19 1.29
CA ILE A 430 7.05 -26.02 1.70
C ILE A 430 7.04 -26.09 3.22
N GLY A 431 6.97 -27.31 3.76
CA GLY A 431 6.86 -27.54 5.19
C GLY A 431 8.21 -27.48 5.91
N GLY A 432 8.14 -27.34 7.23
CA GLY A 432 9.25 -27.59 8.16
C GLY A 432 10.56 -26.85 7.81
N ASN A 433 11.67 -27.58 7.87
CA ASN A 433 13.03 -27.06 7.64
C ASN A 433 13.43 -27.04 6.15
N ALA A 434 12.49 -27.24 5.22
CA ALA A 434 12.73 -27.23 3.78
C ALA A 434 13.91 -28.12 3.33
N ARG A 435 13.88 -29.41 3.71
CA ARG A 435 14.93 -30.38 3.33
C ARG A 435 14.99 -30.53 1.80
N ARG A 436 16.19 -30.69 1.25
CA ARG A 436 16.45 -30.79 -0.20
C ARG A 436 15.55 -31.77 -0.94
N GLY A 437 15.29 -32.94 -0.36
CA GLY A 437 14.42 -33.95 -0.96
C GLY A 437 12.95 -33.51 -1.03
N GLU A 438 12.47 -32.79 -0.01
CA GLU A 438 11.14 -32.19 0.00
C GLU A 438 11.06 -31.05 -1.01
N VAL A 439 12.05 -30.16 -1.05
CA VAL A 439 12.15 -29.07 -2.03
C VAL A 439 12.10 -29.62 -3.45
N ALA A 440 12.94 -30.61 -3.78
CA ALA A 440 12.98 -31.23 -5.10
C ALA A 440 11.64 -31.89 -5.49
N ALA A 441 11.01 -32.62 -4.55
CA ALA A 441 9.73 -33.27 -4.78
C ALA A 441 8.59 -32.26 -5.01
N MET A 442 8.57 -31.18 -4.23
CA MET A 442 7.61 -30.09 -4.34
C MET A 442 7.74 -29.33 -5.65
N ILE A 443 8.98 -29.08 -6.10
CA ILE A 443 9.25 -28.48 -7.41
C ILE A 443 8.69 -29.37 -8.53
N ARG A 444 8.98 -30.67 -8.52
CA ARG A 444 8.41 -31.60 -9.51
C ARG A 444 6.89 -31.62 -9.49
N GLU A 445 6.27 -31.68 -8.31
CA GLU A 445 4.80 -31.65 -8.20
C GLU A 445 4.21 -30.33 -8.71
N ALA A 446 4.89 -29.20 -8.52
CA ALA A 446 4.45 -27.89 -9.01
C ALA A 446 4.60 -27.73 -10.53
N MET A 447 5.69 -28.26 -11.10
CA MET A 447 5.99 -28.15 -12.53
C MET A 447 5.09 -29.06 -13.36
N GLU A 448 4.99 -30.33 -12.99
CA GLU A 448 4.33 -31.35 -13.82
C GLU A 448 3.29 -32.21 -13.08
N GLY A 449 3.23 -32.13 -11.75
CA GLY A 449 2.33 -32.93 -10.93
C GLY A 449 0.84 -32.62 -11.14
N LYS A 450 -0.02 -33.49 -10.61
CA LYS A 450 -1.49 -33.32 -10.73
C LYS A 450 -1.94 -32.04 -10.03
N LYS A 451 -1.39 -31.76 -8.86
CA LYS A 451 -1.68 -30.54 -8.10
C LYS A 451 -1.06 -29.32 -8.79
N GLY A 452 0.16 -29.43 -9.34
CA GLY A 452 0.80 -28.41 -10.16
C GLY A 452 -0.06 -27.94 -11.34
N ARG A 453 -0.65 -28.88 -12.09
CA ARG A 453 -1.57 -28.57 -13.19
C ARG A 453 -2.81 -27.81 -12.72
N GLU A 454 -3.38 -28.18 -11.57
CA GLU A 454 -4.56 -27.50 -11.02
C GLU A 454 -4.23 -26.08 -10.55
N ILE A 455 -3.15 -25.90 -9.77
CA ILE A 455 -2.76 -24.56 -9.30
C ILE A 455 -2.37 -23.63 -10.47
N ARG A 456 -1.79 -24.17 -11.55
CA ARG A 456 -1.50 -23.41 -12.77
C ARG A 456 -2.78 -22.97 -13.46
N ARG A 457 -3.76 -23.87 -13.61
CA ARG A 457 -5.09 -23.54 -14.17
C ARG A 457 -5.73 -22.40 -13.38
N ARG A 458 -5.72 -22.48 -12.05
CA ARG A 458 -6.21 -21.41 -11.16
C ARG A 458 -5.43 -20.11 -11.30
N ALA A 459 -4.09 -20.17 -11.39
CA ALA A 459 -3.26 -18.99 -11.60
C ALA A 459 -3.60 -18.28 -12.92
N GLN A 460 -3.88 -19.02 -14.00
CA GLN A 460 -4.34 -18.45 -15.27
C GLN A 460 -5.74 -17.81 -15.15
N GLU A 461 -6.68 -18.44 -14.45
CA GLU A 461 -7.99 -17.81 -14.19
C GLU A 461 -7.86 -16.48 -13.45
N TRP A 462 -6.94 -16.41 -12.48
CA TRP A 462 -6.68 -15.18 -11.74
C TRP A 462 -5.92 -14.14 -12.56
N LYS A 463 -4.95 -14.54 -13.39
CA LYS A 463 -4.32 -13.66 -14.39
C LYS A 463 -5.39 -13.01 -15.24
N GLU A 464 -6.31 -13.81 -15.77
CA GLU A 464 -7.42 -13.28 -16.55
C GLU A 464 -8.32 -12.37 -15.71
N LYS A 465 -8.56 -12.60 -14.42
CA LYS A 465 -9.35 -11.67 -13.59
C LYS A 465 -8.61 -10.36 -13.32
N ALA A 466 -7.30 -10.44 -13.07
CA ALA A 466 -6.42 -9.28 -12.92
C ALA A 466 -6.32 -8.47 -14.23
N ALA A 467 -6.34 -9.15 -15.39
CA ALA A 467 -6.27 -8.54 -16.71
C ALA A 467 -7.64 -8.07 -17.26
N ARG A 468 -8.73 -8.83 -17.06
CA ARG A 468 -10.10 -8.60 -17.59
C ARG A 468 -10.70 -7.26 -17.20
N ARG A 469 -10.11 -6.62 -16.21
CA ARG A 469 -10.56 -5.33 -15.71
C ARG A 469 -9.61 -4.22 -16.21
N GLY A 470 -8.70 -4.51 -17.16
CA GLY A 470 -8.14 -3.47 -18.02
C GLY A 470 -7.49 -3.85 -19.37
N GLU A 471 -7.60 -5.06 -19.91
CA GLU A 471 -7.35 -5.31 -21.35
C GLU A 471 -7.88 -6.72 -21.66
N VAL A 472 -8.68 -6.87 -22.71
CA VAL A 472 -9.01 -8.20 -23.26
C VAL A 472 -8.37 -8.28 -24.63
N THR A 473 -7.30 -9.07 -24.72
CA THR A 473 -6.77 -9.51 -26.00
C THR A 473 -7.41 -10.83 -26.38
N ALA A 474 -7.75 -10.93 -27.66
CA ALA A 474 -8.59 -11.95 -28.27
C ALA A 474 -8.08 -13.39 -28.04
N MET A 475 -9.01 -14.31 -27.74
CA MET A 475 -8.75 -15.74 -27.88
C MET A 475 -8.61 -16.09 -29.36
N THR A 476 -7.49 -16.70 -29.73
CA THR A 476 -7.31 -17.38 -31.02
C THR A 476 -8.20 -18.63 -31.02
N LEU A 477 -9.21 -18.63 -31.89
CA LEU A 477 -10.08 -19.78 -32.15
C LEU A 477 -9.59 -20.48 -33.41
N GLU A 478 -8.84 -21.57 -33.27
CA GLU A 478 -8.69 -22.52 -34.37
C GLU A 478 -9.81 -23.56 -34.33
N ALA A 479 -10.58 -23.53 -35.43
CA ALA A 479 -11.48 -24.53 -36.00
C ALA A 479 -12.20 -25.51 -35.06
N MET A 480 -13.49 -25.24 -34.80
CA MET A 480 -14.49 -26.27 -34.53
C MET A 480 -15.75 -25.99 -35.34
N GLU A 481 -15.95 -26.77 -36.41
CA GLU A 481 -17.16 -26.77 -37.21
C GLU A 481 -18.27 -27.54 -36.46
N GLY A 482 -19.36 -26.86 -36.13
CA GLY A 482 -20.49 -27.42 -35.42
C GLY A 482 -21.39 -26.35 -34.79
N GLU A 483 -22.62 -26.73 -34.43
CA GLU A 483 -23.63 -25.83 -33.85
C GLU A 483 -23.19 -25.27 -32.48
N LYS A 484 -22.53 -26.09 -31.65
CA LYS A 484 -21.87 -25.65 -30.41
C LYS A 484 -20.77 -24.60 -30.63
N GLY A 485 -20.07 -24.68 -31.76
CA GLY A 485 -19.06 -23.68 -32.14
C GLY A 485 -19.68 -22.33 -32.49
N ARG A 486 -20.93 -22.31 -33.00
CA ARG A 486 -21.67 -21.06 -33.24
C ARG A 486 -22.15 -20.41 -31.94
N GLU A 487 -22.69 -21.20 -31.02
CA GLU A 487 -23.11 -20.71 -29.69
C GLU A 487 -21.92 -20.15 -28.89
N MET A 488 -20.78 -20.84 -28.89
CA MET A 488 -19.56 -20.35 -28.23
C MET A 488 -19.01 -19.08 -28.90
N ARG A 489 -19.11 -18.94 -30.23
CA ARG A 489 -18.76 -17.67 -30.93
C ARG A 489 -19.70 -16.54 -30.56
N GLN A 490 -20.99 -16.80 -30.40
CA GLN A 490 -21.96 -15.78 -29.98
C GLN A 490 -21.70 -15.34 -28.54
N HIS A 491 -21.46 -16.29 -27.62
CA HIS A 491 -21.05 -15.97 -26.24
C HIS A 491 -19.69 -15.26 -26.18
N ALA A 492 -18.73 -15.66 -27.02
CA ALA A 492 -17.43 -15.00 -27.11
C ALA A 492 -17.55 -13.58 -27.67
N GLU A 493 -18.41 -13.33 -28.66
CA GLU A 493 -18.65 -11.99 -29.20
C GLU A 493 -19.44 -11.12 -28.21
N GLU A 494 -20.39 -11.67 -27.45
CA GLU A 494 -21.03 -10.98 -26.32
C GLU A 494 -20.03 -10.67 -25.19
N TRP A 495 -19.11 -11.58 -24.90
CA TRP A 495 -18.03 -11.38 -23.93
C TRP A 495 -17.02 -10.35 -24.43
N LYS A 496 -16.70 -10.35 -25.72
CA LYS A 496 -15.87 -9.34 -26.38
C LYS A 496 -16.54 -7.97 -26.36
N GLN A 497 -17.85 -7.88 -26.59
CA GLN A 497 -18.60 -6.62 -26.48
C GLN A 497 -18.68 -6.11 -25.03
N LYS A 498 -18.84 -7.02 -24.05
CA LYS A 498 -18.74 -6.67 -22.62
C LYS A 498 -17.33 -6.25 -22.24
N ALA A 499 -16.31 -6.93 -22.77
CA ALA A 499 -14.91 -6.62 -22.58
C ALA A 499 -14.53 -5.25 -23.12
N VAL A 500 -14.96 -4.89 -24.33
CA VAL A 500 -14.74 -3.57 -24.93
C VAL A 500 -15.30 -2.43 -24.07
N ARG A 501 -16.34 -2.67 -23.25
CA ARG A 501 -16.89 -1.67 -22.32
C ARG A 501 -16.07 -1.50 -21.02
N VAL A 502 -15.28 -2.49 -20.60
CA VAL A 502 -14.43 -2.40 -19.38
C VAL A 502 -12.97 -2.04 -19.69
N THR A 503 -12.56 -2.01 -20.96
CA THR A 503 -11.20 -1.67 -21.40
C THR A 503 -11.02 -0.21 -21.84
N LEU A 504 -12.03 0.64 -21.69
CA LEU A 504 -11.93 2.08 -21.91
C LEU A 504 -11.44 2.78 -20.62
N PRO A 505 -10.80 3.96 -20.73
CA PRO A 505 -10.58 4.84 -19.58
C PRO A 505 -11.85 4.94 -18.72
N GLY A 506 -11.75 4.66 -17.41
CA GLY A 506 -12.89 4.60 -16.50
C GLY A 506 -13.33 3.20 -16.05
N GLY A 507 -12.48 2.17 -16.17
CA GLY A 507 -12.71 0.86 -15.56
C GLY A 507 -12.79 0.91 -14.02
N PRO A 508 -13.27 -0.14 -13.33
CA PRO A 508 -13.53 -0.11 -11.88
C PRO A 508 -12.32 0.25 -10.98
N TRP A 509 -11.09 -0.09 -11.37
CA TRP A 509 -9.90 0.30 -10.58
C TRP A 509 -9.45 1.73 -10.85
N ASP A 510 -9.47 2.18 -12.12
CA ASP A 510 -9.30 3.61 -12.42
C ASP A 510 -10.39 4.41 -11.70
N THR A 511 -11.62 3.88 -11.62
CA THR A 511 -12.70 4.47 -10.84
C THR A 511 -12.32 4.57 -9.36
N ASN A 512 -11.78 3.52 -8.72
CA ASN A 512 -11.39 3.62 -7.31
C ASN A 512 -10.22 4.59 -7.10
N LEU A 513 -9.24 4.63 -8.01
CA LEU A 513 -8.13 5.59 -7.96
C LEU A 513 -8.62 7.03 -8.19
N ASP A 514 -9.47 7.26 -9.19
CA ASP A 514 -10.06 8.55 -9.50
C ASP A 514 -10.97 9.01 -8.35
N ARG A 515 -11.70 8.08 -7.71
CA ARG A 515 -12.49 8.37 -6.51
C ARG A 515 -11.62 8.81 -5.35
N VAL A 516 -10.54 8.10 -5.01
CA VAL A 516 -9.67 8.58 -3.92
C VAL A 516 -9.02 9.93 -4.29
N ILE A 517 -8.69 10.15 -5.56
CA ILE A 517 -8.16 11.45 -6.01
C ILE A 517 -9.20 12.56 -5.82
N HIS A 518 -10.40 12.40 -6.36
CA HIS A 518 -11.42 13.47 -6.38
C HIS A 518 -12.18 13.62 -5.07
N GLU A 519 -12.48 12.52 -4.38
CA GLU A 519 -13.24 12.52 -3.12
C GLU A 519 -12.34 12.89 -1.92
N VAL A 520 -11.02 12.64 -2.02
CA VAL A 520 -10.10 12.74 -0.87
C VAL A 520 -8.92 13.67 -1.16
N LEU A 521 -8.03 13.32 -2.09
CA LEU A 521 -6.75 14.04 -2.27
C LEU A 521 -6.92 15.47 -2.81
N LEU A 522 -7.98 15.71 -3.59
CA LEU A 522 -8.36 17.04 -4.09
C LEU A 522 -9.45 17.70 -3.25
N SER A 523 -9.90 17.07 -2.17
CA SER A 523 -10.93 17.66 -1.33
C SER A 523 -10.41 18.93 -0.69
N SER A 524 -11.12 20.05 -0.92
CA SER A 524 -10.74 21.34 -0.34
C SER A 524 -10.81 21.25 1.18
N SER A 525 -9.76 21.72 1.85
CA SER A 525 -9.58 21.69 3.31
C SER A 525 -10.62 22.47 4.11
N ALA A 526 -11.73 22.93 3.52
CA ALA A 526 -12.79 23.64 4.22
C ALA A 526 -13.32 22.83 5.43
N SER A 527 -13.45 21.50 5.29
CA SER A 527 -13.86 20.62 6.39
C SER A 527 -12.79 20.48 7.47
N ALA A 528 -11.51 20.38 7.09
CA ALA A 528 -10.38 20.27 8.01
C ALA A 528 -10.11 21.58 8.76
N GLN A 529 -10.25 22.73 8.09
CA GLN A 529 -10.17 24.06 8.69
C GLN A 529 -11.33 24.29 9.67
N ILE A 530 -12.54 23.86 9.34
CA ILE A 530 -13.69 23.95 10.26
C ILE A 530 -13.49 23.06 11.50
N LEU A 531 -12.98 21.83 11.34
CA LEU A 531 -12.67 20.93 12.45
C LEU A 531 -11.49 21.43 13.30
N ALA A 532 -10.45 21.96 12.66
CA ALA A 532 -9.30 22.55 13.35
C ALA A 532 -9.72 23.81 14.13
N LEU A 533 -10.54 24.68 13.54
CA LEU A 533 -11.13 25.85 14.23
C LEU A 533 -12.01 25.41 15.41
N TYR A 534 -12.78 24.35 15.25
CA TYR A 534 -13.63 23.81 16.32
C TYR A 534 -12.81 23.25 17.50
N GLU A 535 -11.73 22.50 17.23
CA GLU A 535 -10.86 21.97 18.28
C GLU A 535 -10.00 23.07 18.94
N LEU A 536 -9.52 24.06 18.18
CA LEU A 536 -8.87 25.26 18.74
C LEU A 536 -9.82 26.02 19.68
N GLN A 537 -11.10 26.12 19.30
CA GLN A 537 -12.13 26.78 20.11
C GLN A 537 -12.44 25.99 21.39
N LYS A 538 -12.49 24.65 21.34
CA LYS A 538 -12.59 23.82 22.56
C LYS A 538 -11.43 24.04 23.52
N GLN A 539 -10.21 24.16 23.00
CA GLN A 539 -9.03 24.44 23.82
C GLN A 539 -9.09 25.85 24.43
N GLN A 540 -9.53 26.86 23.67
CA GLN A 540 -9.77 28.21 24.21
C GLN A 540 -10.88 28.22 25.26
N HIS A 541 -11.96 27.48 25.09
CA HIS A 541 -13.05 27.40 26.08
C HIS A 541 -12.57 26.78 27.39
N LYS A 542 -11.80 25.69 27.32
CA LYS A 542 -11.15 25.07 28.49
C LYS A 542 -10.16 26.02 29.18
N PHE A 543 -9.40 26.81 28.41
CA PHE A 543 -8.48 27.81 28.94
C PHE A 543 -9.21 28.96 29.66
N LEU A 544 -10.32 29.44 29.10
CA LEU A 544 -11.16 30.48 29.70
C LEU A 544 -11.89 29.99 30.96
N GLU A 545 -12.35 28.74 30.98
CA GLU A 545 -12.91 28.09 32.18
C GLU A 545 -11.86 27.97 33.30
N GLN A 546 -10.60 27.68 32.96
CA GLN A 546 -9.49 27.66 33.93
C GLN A 546 -9.15 29.06 34.47
N GLN A 547 -9.26 30.12 33.65
CA GLN A 547 -9.06 31.49 34.12
C GLN A 547 -10.20 32.02 34.99
N HIS A 548 -11.43 31.53 34.83
CA HIS A 548 -12.56 31.92 35.68
C HIS A 548 -12.42 31.47 37.14
N ASN A 549 -11.53 30.51 37.44
CA ASN A 549 -11.23 30.02 38.78
C ASN A 549 -10.12 30.82 39.52
N PHE A 550 -9.56 31.87 38.92
CA PHE A 550 -8.59 32.77 39.57
C PHE A 550 -9.16 34.19 39.70
N GLN A 551 -9.30 34.69 40.94
CA GLN A 551 -9.69 36.07 41.19
C GLN A 551 -8.58 37.04 40.74
N MET A 552 -8.86 37.85 39.71
CA MET A 552 -7.98 38.91 39.21
C MET A 552 -8.61 40.31 39.39
N PRO A 553 -7.81 41.40 39.45
CA PRO A 553 -8.26 42.74 39.86
C PRO A 553 -9.23 43.42 38.86
N GLN A 554 -10.10 44.31 39.40
CA GLN A 554 -11.25 44.94 38.74
C GLN A 554 -11.00 45.65 37.38
N ASN A 555 -9.76 46.02 37.06
CA ASN A 555 -9.44 46.68 35.78
C ASN A 555 -9.44 45.73 34.56
N PHE A 556 -9.42 44.40 34.75
CA PHE A 556 -9.48 43.42 33.65
C PHE A 556 -10.89 42.97 33.25
N GLN A 557 -11.92 43.29 34.05
CA GLN A 557 -13.31 42.86 33.80
C GLN A 557 -13.92 43.47 32.53
N LYS A 558 -13.50 44.68 32.14
CA LYS A 558 -14.02 45.35 30.91
C LYS A 558 -13.52 44.71 29.61
N GLN A 559 -12.27 44.23 29.55
CA GLN A 559 -11.74 43.53 28.37
C GLN A 559 -12.32 42.12 28.24
N GLN A 560 -12.57 41.42 29.35
CA GLN A 560 -13.18 40.08 29.34
C GLN A 560 -14.63 40.10 28.84
N HIS A 561 -15.42 41.12 29.19
CA HIS A 561 -16.79 41.25 28.67
C HIS A 561 -16.85 41.52 27.16
N GLN A 562 -15.88 42.28 26.60
CA GLN A 562 -15.80 42.49 25.15
C GLN A 562 -15.37 41.20 24.41
N SER A 563 -14.38 40.47 24.92
CA SER A 563 -13.98 39.17 24.35
C SER A 563 -15.08 38.10 24.45
N SER A 564 -15.84 38.08 25.55
CA SER A 564 -16.99 37.18 25.74
C SER A 564 -18.13 37.47 24.75
N ALA A 565 -18.44 38.75 24.49
CA ALA A 565 -19.47 39.13 23.54
C ALA A 565 -19.10 38.78 22.09
N VAL A 566 -17.82 38.96 21.71
CA VAL A 566 -17.30 38.55 20.39
C VAL A 566 -17.33 37.03 20.24
N ALA A 567 -16.91 36.29 21.27
CA ALA A 567 -16.93 34.82 21.28
C ALA A 567 -18.37 34.26 21.19
N SER A 568 -19.34 34.87 21.89
CA SER A 568 -20.75 34.49 21.81
C SER A 568 -21.34 34.76 20.43
N THR A 569 -20.98 35.89 19.80
CA THR A 569 -21.45 36.25 18.46
C THR A 569 -20.88 35.30 17.40
N MET A 570 -19.59 34.95 17.49
CA MET A 570 -18.98 33.95 16.60
C MET A 570 -19.58 32.55 16.79
N THR A 571 -19.92 32.15 18.03
CA THR A 571 -20.59 30.88 18.32
C THR A 571 -21.97 30.79 17.66
N ASN A 572 -22.75 31.88 17.70
CA ASN A 572 -24.05 31.94 17.04
C ASN A 572 -23.91 31.88 15.50
N CYS A 573 -22.93 32.58 14.93
CA CYS A 573 -22.64 32.52 13.50
C CYS A 573 -22.21 31.11 13.04
N LEU A 574 -21.36 30.43 13.82
CA LEU A 574 -20.90 29.08 13.52
C LEU A 574 -22.02 28.04 13.66
N GLY A 575 -22.87 28.18 14.68
CA GLY A 575 -24.07 27.35 14.85
C GLY A 575 -25.05 27.48 13.69
N HIS A 576 -25.25 28.71 13.17
CA HIS A 576 -26.04 28.94 11.97
C HIS A 576 -25.40 28.31 10.72
N LEU A 577 -24.07 28.37 10.58
CA LEU A 577 -23.35 27.77 9.46
C LEU A 577 -23.46 26.23 9.47
N LEU A 578 -23.32 25.61 10.64
CA LEU A 578 -23.46 24.16 10.82
C LEU A 578 -24.90 23.70 10.57
N ALA A 579 -25.90 24.46 11.02
CA ALA A 579 -27.30 24.18 10.71
C ALA A 579 -27.60 24.29 9.20
N LEU A 580 -26.95 25.24 8.50
CA LEU A 580 -27.05 25.39 7.05
C LEU A 580 -26.41 24.20 6.31
N LEU A 581 -25.23 23.76 6.75
CA LEU A 581 -24.52 22.60 6.19
C LEU A 581 -25.28 21.29 6.41
N ALA A 582 -25.86 21.09 7.61
CA ALA A 582 -26.72 19.96 7.90
C ALA A 582 -27.97 19.94 6.99
N ARG A 583 -28.61 21.10 6.79
CA ARG A 583 -29.74 21.23 5.86
C ARG A 583 -29.35 20.98 4.41
N LEU A 584 -28.17 21.43 3.97
CA LEU A 584 -27.64 21.17 2.63
C LEU A 584 -27.34 19.68 2.42
N LYS A 585 -26.82 19.00 3.45
CA LYS A 585 -26.60 17.54 3.44
C LYS A 585 -27.92 16.78 3.35
N GLU A 586 -28.92 17.15 4.16
CA GLU A 586 -30.28 16.60 4.08
C GLU A 586 -30.93 16.84 2.72
N TRP A 587 -30.71 18.02 2.12
CA TRP A 587 -31.20 18.35 0.78
C TRP A 587 -30.54 17.49 -0.30
N LYS A 588 -29.23 17.26 -0.19
CA LYS A 588 -28.48 16.40 -1.11
C LYS A 588 -28.95 14.95 -1.00
N GLU A 589 -29.19 14.44 0.21
CA GLU A 589 -29.72 13.09 0.44
C GLU A 589 -31.18 12.92 -0.02
N LYS A 590 -32.03 13.94 0.13
CA LYS A 590 -33.41 13.94 -0.40
C LYS A 590 -33.47 14.07 -1.92
N ALA A 591 -32.55 14.82 -2.53
CA ALA A 591 -32.43 14.94 -3.98
C ALA A 591 -31.99 13.63 -4.66
N VAL A 592 -31.19 12.80 -3.97
CA VAL A 592 -30.78 11.47 -4.45
C VAL A 592 -31.93 10.45 -4.42
N ARG A 593 -33.00 10.69 -3.64
CA ARG A 593 -34.15 9.77 -3.49
C ARG A 593 -35.34 10.03 -4.43
N VAL A 594 -35.32 11.09 -5.25
CA VAL A 594 -36.44 11.42 -6.14
C VAL A 594 -35.97 11.54 -7.59
N THR A 595 -36.16 10.47 -8.36
CA THR A 595 -36.07 10.50 -9.82
C THR A 595 -37.34 11.15 -10.40
N MET A 596 -37.25 12.39 -10.89
CA MET A 596 -38.24 12.96 -11.83
C MET A 596 -37.61 13.98 -12.82
N PRO A 597 -38.19 14.16 -14.03
CA PRO A 597 -37.47 14.63 -15.22
C PRO A 597 -37.25 16.15 -15.30
N VAL A 598 -36.18 16.51 -16.02
CA VAL A 598 -35.54 17.83 -16.21
C VAL A 598 -36.37 18.87 -17.00
N ARG A 599 -37.65 19.11 -16.64
CA ARG A 599 -38.44 20.19 -17.31
C ARG A 599 -39.10 21.21 -16.38
N ARG A 600 -38.85 21.18 -15.07
CA ARG A 600 -39.32 22.22 -14.13
C ARG A 600 -38.23 23.10 -13.50
N TRP A 601 -36.98 22.94 -13.92
CA TRP A 601 -35.83 23.65 -13.33
C TRP A 601 -35.69 25.13 -13.75
N SER A 602 -36.38 25.61 -14.79
CA SER A 602 -36.17 26.98 -15.30
C SER A 602 -36.95 28.11 -14.59
N ALA A 603 -37.80 27.80 -13.59
CA ALA A 603 -38.62 28.80 -12.92
C ALA A 603 -38.15 29.22 -11.51
N ALA A 604 -37.21 28.49 -10.89
CA ALA A 604 -36.79 28.74 -9.50
C ALA A 604 -35.51 29.60 -9.34
N VAL A 605 -34.77 29.87 -10.43
CA VAL A 605 -33.48 30.58 -10.39
C VAL A 605 -33.62 32.10 -10.59
N ARG A 606 -34.83 32.65 -10.73
CA ARG A 606 -35.06 34.10 -10.82
C ARG A 606 -35.78 34.64 -9.59
N ARG A 607 -35.06 34.90 -8.50
CA ARG A 607 -35.44 35.89 -7.45
C ARG A 607 -34.24 36.21 -6.52
N PRO A 608 -33.40 37.21 -6.88
CA PRO A 608 -32.25 37.64 -6.05
C PRO A 608 -32.62 38.53 -4.84
N SER A 609 -33.90 38.71 -4.51
CA SER A 609 -34.33 39.80 -3.62
C SER A 609 -34.43 39.45 -2.12
N ARG A 610 -34.31 38.17 -1.71
CA ARG A 610 -34.46 37.78 -0.28
C ARG A 610 -33.14 37.59 0.47
N ILE A 611 -32.03 37.34 -0.22
CA ILE A 611 -30.71 37.18 0.43
C ILE A 611 -30.06 38.54 0.71
N HIS A 612 -30.28 39.53 -0.16
CA HIS A 612 -29.77 40.89 0.02
C HIS A 612 -30.46 41.62 1.19
N ALA A 613 -31.75 41.38 1.43
CA ALA A 613 -32.50 41.98 2.55
C ALA A 613 -32.02 41.46 3.93
N ALA A 614 -31.67 40.18 4.05
CA ALA A 614 -31.15 39.60 5.30
C ALA A 614 -29.72 40.07 5.62
N MET A 615 -28.91 40.39 4.59
CA MET A 615 -27.57 40.94 4.78
C MET A 615 -27.60 42.43 5.20
N CYS A 616 -28.57 43.22 4.74
CA CYS A 616 -28.67 44.64 5.12
C CYS A 616 -29.21 44.88 6.54
N GLU A 617 -30.08 44.01 7.08
CA GLU A 617 -30.57 44.16 8.46
C GLU A 617 -29.50 43.83 9.52
N THR A 618 -28.50 43.02 9.19
CA THR A 618 -27.41 42.67 10.12
C THR A 618 -26.34 43.78 10.21
N VAL A 619 -26.20 44.61 9.16
CA VAL A 619 -25.24 45.72 9.11
C VAL A 619 -25.80 47.02 9.72
N ALA A 620 -27.11 47.15 9.86
CA ALA A 620 -27.74 48.36 10.40
C ALA A 620 -27.80 48.44 11.94
N GLY A 621 -27.48 47.35 12.67
CA GLY A 621 -27.55 47.27 14.13
C GLY A 621 -26.29 47.71 14.89
N GLY A 622 -25.21 48.09 14.21
CA GLY A 622 -23.91 48.40 14.82
C GLY A 622 -23.39 49.78 14.48
N ARG A 623 -24.04 50.86 14.96
CA ARG A 623 -23.38 52.17 15.07
C ARG A 623 -22.89 52.34 16.52
N GLY A 624 -21.61 52.05 16.74
CA GLY A 624 -20.92 52.36 17.97
C GLY A 624 -19.50 51.82 17.97
N CYS A 625 -18.52 52.72 18.03
CA CYS A 625 -17.06 52.50 18.06
C CYS A 625 -16.38 52.16 16.72
N ALA A 626 -16.28 53.18 15.87
CA ALA A 626 -15.01 53.47 15.20
C ALA A 626 -14.05 54.13 16.22
N ALA A 627 -12.75 53.89 16.04
CA ALA A 627 -11.56 54.41 16.77
C ALA A 627 -11.05 53.59 17.98
N ALA A 628 -10.10 52.69 17.71
CA ALA A 628 -8.76 52.56 18.32
C ALA A 628 -8.06 51.32 17.76
#